data_AF-A0A960YDT7-F1
#
_entry.id   AF-A0A960YDT7-F1
#
_cell.length_a   1.000
_cell.length_b   1.000
_cell.length_c   1.000
_cell.angle_alpha   90.00
_cell.angle_beta   90.00
_cell.angle_gamma   90.00
#
_symmetry.space_group_name_H-M   'P 1'
#
loop_
_entity.id
_entity.type
_entity.pdbx_description
1 polymer ?
#
loop_
_entity_poly.entity_id
_entity_poly.type
_entity_poly.pdbx_seq_one_letter_code
_entity_poly.pdbx_strand_id
1 'polypeptide(L)' 'MGLNLETDEDGLIYKLRVHRDLVTKVLKLLKSEGISSERTRNNDPNGDIIIFRVSDRNKVHRLMQKLKEVYN' A
#
# COMPACT_ATOMS: atom_id res chain seq x y z
N MET A 1 2.59 38.50 -11.21
CA MET A 1 3.57 37.46 -11.60
C MET A 1 2.97 36.14 -11.17
N GLY A 2 2.28 35.46 -12.10
CA GLY A 2 1.56 34.23 -11.80
C GLY A 2 2.52 33.06 -11.72
N LEU A 3 2.62 32.43 -10.56
CA LEU A 3 3.16 31.10 -10.41
C LEU A 3 1.96 30.17 -10.21
N ASN A 4 1.41 29.69 -11.34
CA ASN A 4 0.48 28.57 -11.33
C ASN A 4 1.27 27.31 -10.97
N LEU A 5 1.26 26.97 -9.68
CA LEU A 5 1.65 25.64 -9.16
C LEU A 5 0.47 24.67 -9.32
N GLU A 6 -0.08 24.59 -10.52
CA GLU A 6 -1.10 23.62 -10.91
C GLU A 6 -0.45 22.61 -11.85
N THR A 7 0.48 21.81 -11.33
CA THR A 7 1.24 20.88 -12.17
C THR A 7 1.19 19.49 -11.56
N ASP A 8 0.62 18.56 -12.32
CA ASP A 8 0.46 17.12 -12.08
C ASP A 8 1.56 16.43 -11.25
N GLU A 9 2.81 16.92 -11.29
CA GLU A 9 3.97 16.37 -10.58
C GLU A 9 3.83 16.37 -9.04
N ASP A 10 3.36 17.45 -8.42
CA ASP A 10 3.21 17.49 -6.95
C ASP A 10 2.12 16.51 -6.47
N GLY A 11 1.04 16.40 -7.25
CA GLY A 11 -0.01 15.40 -7.03
C GLY A 11 0.49 13.97 -7.22
N LEU A 12 1.37 13.73 -8.19
CA LEU A 12 2.00 12.44 -8.42
C LEU A 12 2.94 12.05 -7.27
N ILE A 13 3.79 12.98 -6.82
CA ILE A 13 4.71 12.79 -5.70
C ILE A 13 3.93 12.49 -4.42
N TYR A 14 2.85 13.23 -4.17
CA TYR A 14 1.98 12.99 -3.01
C TYR A 14 1.34 11.59 -3.06
N LYS A 15 0.75 11.19 -4.21
CA LYS A 15 0.17 9.85 -4.40
C LYS A 15 1.20 8.74 -4.21
N LEU A 16 2.40 8.89 -4.77
CA LEU A 16 3.50 7.93 -4.62
C LEU A 16 3.97 7.82 -3.15
N ARG A 17 4.04 8.96 -2.45
CA ARG A 17 4.41 8.99 -1.03
C ARG A 17 3.37 8.30 -0.15
N VAL A 18 2.09 8.59 -0.38
CA VAL A 18 0.97 7.94 0.33
C VAL A 18 0.94 6.44 0.01
N HIS A 19 1.11 6.05 -1.25
CA HIS A 19 1.16 4.64 -1.65
C HIS A 19 2.30 3.89 -0.95
N ARG A 20 3.50 4.45 -0.94
CA ARG A 20 4.67 3.88 -0.24
C ARG A 20 4.41 3.74 1.27
N ASP A 21 3.79 4.73 1.89
CA ASP A 21 3.49 4.70 3.33
C ASP A 21 2.42 3.65 3.66
N LEU A 22 1.37 3.56 2.84
CA LEU A 22 0.32 2.54 2.96
C LEU A 22 0.89 1.13 2.81
N VAL A 23 1.71 0.87 1.79
CA VAL A 23 2.33 -0.44 1.58
C VAL A 23 3.26 -0.80 2.75
N THR A 24 4.02 0.17 3.27
CA THR A 24 4.86 -0.02 4.46
C THR A 24 4.01 -0.37 5.68
N LYS A 25 2.87 0.30 5.88
CA LYS A 25 1.91 0.01 6.95
C LYS A 25 1.32 -1.38 6.81
N VAL A 26 0.87 -1.77 5.61
CA VAL A 26 0.31 -3.10 5.34
C VAL A 26 1.33 -4.19 5.62
N LEU A 27 2.58 -4.05 5.16
CA LEU A 27 3.65 -5.01 5.44
C LEU A 27 3.94 -5.15 6.95
N LYS A 28 3.95 -4.03 7.69
CA LYS A 28 4.09 -4.06 9.15
C LYS A 28 2.92 -4.78 9.83
N LEU A 29 1.70 -4.53 9.37
CA LEU A 29 0.49 -5.14 9.92
C LEU A 29 0.47 -6.65 9.67
N LEU A 30 0.82 -7.07 8.44
CA LEU A 30 0.99 -8.49 8.09
C LEU A 30 2.06 -9.16 8.94
N LYS A 31 3.22 -8.51 9.13
CA LYS A 31 4.29 -9.02 10.00
C LYS A 31 3.85 -9.14 11.46
N SER A 32 3.09 -8.18 11.97
CA SER A 32 2.53 -8.20 13.34
C SER A 32 1.59 -9.38 13.57
N GLU A 33 0.85 -9.79 12.53
CA GLU A 33 -0.08 -10.94 12.56
C GLU A 33 0.63 -12.27 12.24
N GLY A 34 1.96 -12.26 12.14
CA GLY A 34 2.79 -13.44 11.84
C GLY A 34 2.73 -13.90 10.38
N ILE A 35 2.21 -13.07 9.47
CA ILE A 35 2.09 -13.39 8.06
C ILE A 35 3.39 -13.01 7.36
N SER A 36 4.15 -14.01 6.94
CA SER A 36 5.32 -13.79 6.08
C SER A 36 4.84 -13.30 4.72
N SER A 37 5.21 -12.07 4.38
CA SER A 37 4.85 -11.42 3.14
C SER A 37 6.08 -10.80 2.48
N GLU A 38 6.15 -10.91 1.16
CA GLU A 38 7.21 -10.32 0.35
C GLU A 38 6.61 -9.30 -0.60
N ARG A 39 7.23 -8.12 -0.67
CA ARG A 39 6.88 -7.08 -1.63
C ARG A 39 7.71 -7.28 -2.89
N THR A 40 7.06 -7.36 -4.05
CA THR A 40 7.77 -7.35 -5.32
C THR A 40 8.48 -6.01 -5.50
N ARG A 41 9.79 -6.05 -5.81
CA ARG A 41 10.63 -4.85 -5.96
C ARG A 41 10.48 -4.14 -7.30
N ASN A 42 9.77 -4.74 -8.26
CA ASN A 42 9.45 -4.04 -9.50
C ASN A 42 8.41 -2.98 -9.18
N ASN A 43 8.81 -1.73 -9.39
CA ASN A 43 7.97 -0.53 -9.36
C ASN A 43 6.91 -0.65 -10.47
N ASP A 44 5.95 -1.55 -10.26
CA ASP A 44 4.91 -1.85 -11.23
C ASP A 44 3.93 -0.67 -11.24
N PRO A 45 3.65 -0.07 -12.40
CA PRO A 45 2.70 1.05 -12.49
C PRO A 45 1.27 0.64 -12.09
N ASN A 46 0.98 -0.66 -12.00
CA ASN A 46 -0.29 -1.19 -11.51
C ASN A 46 -0.33 -1.34 -9.97
N GLY A 47 0.76 -1.02 -9.27
CA GLY A 47 0.86 -1.04 -7.81
C GLY A 47 1.73 -2.16 -7.24
N ASP A 48 1.90 -2.16 -5.92
CA ASP A 48 2.70 -3.16 -5.22
C ASP A 48 1.99 -4.52 -5.09
N ILE A 49 2.64 -5.59 -5.56
CA ILE A 49 2.18 -6.95 -5.34
C ILE A 49 2.77 -7.47 -4.02
N ILE A 50 1.90 -7.86 -3.11
CA ILE A 50 2.26 -8.51 -1.84
C ILE A 50 2.04 -10.02 -1.98
N ILE A 51 3.13 -10.77 -1.97
CA ILE A 51 3.12 -12.23 -2.02
C ILE A 51 3.04 -12.76 -0.58
N PHE A 52 2.08 -13.61 -0.29
CA PHE A 52 1.92 -14.29 1.01
C PHE A 52 1.52 -15.76 0.79
N ARG A 53 1.67 -16.59 1.82
CA ARG A 53 1.29 -18.00 1.73
C ARG A 53 -0.22 -18.17 1.57
N VAL A 54 -0.65 -19.09 0.71
CA VAL A 54 -2.09 -19.40 0.52
C VAL A 54 -2.82 -19.71 1.84
N SER A 55 -2.14 -20.36 2.78
CA SER A 55 -2.69 -20.66 4.11
C SER A 55 -3.10 -19.41 4.91
N ASP A 56 -2.46 -18.27 4.65
CA ASP A 56 -2.74 -17.00 5.31
C ASP A 56 -3.80 -16.17 4.57
N ARG A 57 -4.33 -16.64 3.43
CA ARG A 57 -5.32 -15.92 2.60
C ARG A 57 -6.53 -15.43 3.40
N ASN A 58 -7.07 -16.26 4.27
CA ASN A 58 -8.23 -15.90 5.09
C ASN A 58 -7.90 -14.79 6.11
N LYS A 59 -6.69 -14.81 6.68
CA LYS A 59 -6.23 -13.76 7.60
C LYS A 59 -6.01 -12.44 6.87
N VAL A 60 -5.32 -12.48 5.73
CA VAL A 60 -5.09 -11.30 4.88
C VAL A 60 -6.41 -10.69 4.45
N HIS A 61 -7.40 -11.50 4.07
CA HIS A 61 -8.71 -11.00 3.66
C HIS A 61 -9.44 -10.26 4.79
N ARG A 62 -9.47 -10.82 6.01
CA ARG A 62 -10.06 -10.16 7.18
C ARG A 62 -9.32 -8.86 7.54
N LEU A 63 -8.00 -8.87 7.40
CA LEU A 63 -7.14 -7.73 7.69
C LEU A 63 -7.39 -6.58 6.70
N MET A 64 -7.58 -6.89 5.42
CA MET A 64 -8.02 -5.93 4.40
C MET A 64 -9.43 -5.38 4.68
N GLN A 65 -10.37 -6.21 5.14
CA GLN A 65 -11.71 -5.74 5.52
C GLN A 65 -11.66 -4.74 6.68
N LYS A 66 -10.89 -5.03 7.74
CA LYS A 66 -10.67 -4.09 8.85
C LYS A 66 -10.03 -2.79 8.39
N LEU A 67 -9.03 -2.87 7.50
CA LEU A 67 -8.39 -1.70 6.91
C LEU A 67 -9.39 -0.85 6.12
N LYS A 68 -10.29 -1.49 5.37
CA LYS A 68 -11.35 -0.81 4.63
C LYS A 68 -12.31 -0.08 5.58
N GLU A 69 -12.70 -0.68 6.71
CA GLU A 69 -13.56 -0.02 7.71
C GLU A 69 -12.90 1.19 8.38
N VAL A 70 -11.57 1.22 8.50
CA VAL A 70 -10.85 2.34 9.14
C VAL A 70 -10.67 3.55 8.22
N TYR A 71 -10.70 3.35 6.90
CA TYR A 71 -10.48 4.40 5.89
C TYR A 71 -11.77 4.84 5.16
N ASN A 72 -12.92 4.25 5.48
CA ASN A 72 -14.24 4.63 4.97
C ASN A 72 -14.96 5.52 6.00
#